data_AF-A0A7S2IW72-F1
#
_entry.id   AF-A0A7S2IW72-F1
#
_cell.length_a   1.000
_cell.length_b   1.000
_cell.length_c   1.000
_cell.angle_alpha   90.00
_cell.angle_beta   90.00
_cell.angle_gamma   90.00
#
_symmetry.space_group_name_H-M   'P 1'
#
loop_
_entity.id
_entity.type
_entity.pdbx_description
1 polymer ?
#
loop_
_entity_poly.entity_id
_entity_poly.type
_entity_poly.pdbx_seq_one_letter_code
_entity_poly.pdbx_strand_id
1 'polypeptide(L)'
;RSPGHPALVPGRGCGPGAAARGGRPRAEPRAAMTREIVDNFEDHINSIRTEWHVMKEKWFHGETMDPVFEGTVRDFCAFDETMHNVYNKVQVFMRGVESLANGMVVLSEGVAGGLSHTADSLIASDSCKLKEATNQICRADAPHSAIAKLRRDMQFNILKPVQDHMVNNRNLKVSLDIRRRRLIELNSAKKTFEDVTKKNISHTDRRYLQAQSTFESAKMSFNDVDRHVFEWLYILEEYRGDILDSTLQTLKYLEYEFFASSAHAISTSLPSRMEFRPMVEMTPEHLEAQVEMELQKAEGDGEVIANIGASDTSIVDFSARLIDKKVKEDPGDAAASALPVDPLSLSSLLSQGFEEGPARKALRKHQNDTQAALDWLINGQVEEDEKRKQVSDGVRMPTTVKRVQKLKAMRRAQQKKQEEKERAEGKDDDSDE
;
A
#
# COMPACT_ATOMS: atom_id res chain seq x y z
N ARG A 1 15.47 34.31 29.69
CA ARG A 1 15.85 35.28 28.63
C ARG A 1 15.41 34.67 27.31
N SER A 2 14.21 35.01 26.87
CA SER A 2 13.60 34.52 25.62
C SER A 2 13.69 35.63 24.57
N PRO A 3 13.92 35.32 23.28
CA PRO A 3 13.86 36.33 22.22
C PRO A 3 12.43 36.49 21.72
N GLY A 4 12.00 37.75 21.59
CA GLY A 4 10.65 38.17 21.28
C GLY A 4 10.28 38.09 19.80
N HIS A 5 9.00 37.83 19.57
CA HIS A 5 8.28 38.04 18.31
C HIS A 5 8.10 39.54 18.01
N PRO A 6 8.18 39.98 16.74
CA PRO A 6 7.61 41.24 16.33
C PRO A 6 6.18 41.10 15.82
N ALA A 7 5.44 42.18 16.04
CA ALA A 7 3.99 42.31 15.98
C ALA A 7 3.43 42.50 14.56
N LEU A 8 2.16 42.09 14.45
CA LEU A 8 1.23 42.28 13.35
C LEU A 8 0.90 43.76 13.10
N VAL A 9 0.87 44.15 11.82
CA VAL A 9 0.31 45.42 11.32
C VAL A 9 -1.03 45.12 10.61
N PRO A 10 -2.14 45.82 10.91
CA PRO A 10 -3.36 45.70 10.13
C PRO A 10 -3.48 46.86 9.13
N GLY A 11 -3.39 46.55 7.83
CA GLY A 11 -3.66 47.49 6.75
C GLY A 11 -5.00 47.17 6.07
N ARG A 12 -6.05 47.91 6.42
CA ARG A 12 -7.32 47.97 5.68
C ARG A 12 -7.11 48.73 4.37
N GLY A 13 -7.75 48.26 3.29
CA GLY A 13 -7.84 48.98 2.03
C GLY A 13 -8.88 48.37 1.09
N CYS A 14 -10.16 48.57 1.38
CA CYS A 14 -11.24 48.38 0.41
C CYS A 14 -11.20 49.53 -0.61
N GLY A 15 -11.19 49.22 -1.90
CA GLY A 15 -11.42 50.18 -2.97
C GLY A 15 -12.34 49.61 -4.04
N PRO A 16 -13.53 50.21 -4.30
CA PRO A 16 -14.31 49.97 -5.49
C PRO A 16 -14.07 51.09 -6.50
N GLY A 17 -13.91 50.77 -7.79
CA GLY A 17 -13.77 51.81 -8.80
C GLY A 17 -13.33 51.36 -10.19
N ALA A 18 -14.02 50.40 -10.80
CA ALA A 18 -13.87 50.13 -12.23
C ALA A 18 -14.85 51.03 -13.01
N ALA A 19 -14.37 52.22 -13.40
CA ALA A 19 -15.06 53.10 -14.32
C ALA A 19 -14.77 52.67 -15.77
N ALA A 20 -15.83 52.31 -16.49
CA ALA A 20 -15.83 52.09 -17.91
C ALA A 20 -15.45 53.38 -18.66
N ARG A 21 -14.34 53.35 -19.42
CA ARG A 21 -14.07 54.32 -20.49
C ARG A 21 -13.96 53.58 -21.81
N GLY A 22 -14.98 53.77 -22.63
CA GLY A 22 -14.98 53.38 -24.04
C GLY A 22 -13.95 54.20 -24.82
N GLY A 23 -12.85 53.53 -25.19
CA GLY A 23 -11.91 54.01 -26.20
C GLY A 23 -12.35 53.50 -27.58
N ARG A 24 -12.50 54.43 -28.53
CA ARG A 24 -12.78 54.13 -29.94
C ARG A 24 -11.67 53.25 -30.54
N PRO A 25 -11.99 52.27 -31.40
CA PRO A 25 -10.98 51.47 -32.10
C PRO A 25 -10.24 52.36 -33.11
N ARG A 26 -8.93 52.53 -32.89
CA ARG A 26 -8.00 53.12 -33.86
C ARG A 26 -7.73 52.03 -34.91
N ALA A 27 -8.02 52.32 -36.18
CA ALA A 27 -7.72 51.42 -37.28
C ALA A 27 -6.19 51.19 -37.35
N GLU A 28 -5.76 49.97 -37.07
CA GLU A 28 -4.37 49.54 -37.18
C GLU A 28 -3.98 49.28 -38.65
N PRO A 29 -2.73 49.57 -39.04
CA PRO A 29 -2.24 49.36 -40.39
C PRO A 29 -1.96 47.87 -40.62
N ARG A 30 -2.84 47.18 -41.35
CA ARG A 30 -2.74 45.76 -41.76
C ARG A 30 -1.52 45.37 -42.62
N ALA A 31 -0.57 46.28 -42.84
CA ALA A 31 0.57 46.05 -43.75
C ALA A 31 1.87 45.61 -43.03
N ALA A 32 1.93 45.66 -41.69
CA ALA A 32 3.14 45.25 -40.94
C ALA A 32 3.20 43.75 -40.63
N MET A 33 2.04 43.07 -40.56
CA MET A 33 1.95 41.67 -40.10
C MET A 33 2.46 40.65 -41.13
N THR A 34 2.46 41.00 -42.43
CA THR A 34 2.94 40.09 -43.49
C THR A 34 4.46 40.00 -43.58
N ARG A 35 5.21 40.96 -43.02
CA ARG A 35 6.68 40.96 -43.09
C ARG A 35 7.29 40.05 -42.03
N GLU A 36 6.79 40.11 -40.79
CA GLU A 36 7.25 39.24 -39.70
C GLU A 36 6.99 37.74 -39.96
N ILE A 37 5.92 37.41 -40.69
CA ILE A 37 5.61 36.03 -41.04
C ILE A 37 6.61 35.47 -42.07
N VAL A 38 7.10 36.32 -43.00
CA VAL A 38 8.07 35.91 -44.02
C VAL A 38 9.46 35.75 -43.40
N ASP A 39 9.87 36.67 -42.53
CA ASP A 39 11.18 36.59 -41.86
C ASP A 39 11.27 35.35 -40.94
N ASN A 40 10.21 35.04 -40.18
CA ASN A 40 10.14 33.81 -39.39
C ASN A 40 10.18 32.53 -40.23
N PHE A 41 9.67 32.58 -41.47
CA PHE A 41 9.65 31.43 -42.36
C PHE A 41 11.04 31.17 -42.97
N GLU A 42 11.79 32.22 -43.32
CA GLU A 42 13.17 32.10 -43.80
C GLU A 42 14.11 31.57 -42.71
N ASP A 43 13.96 32.02 -41.46
CA ASP A 43 14.71 31.46 -40.33
C ASP A 43 14.39 29.99 -40.09
N HIS A 44 13.12 29.59 -40.25
CA HIS A 44 12.72 28.19 -40.14
C HIS A 44 13.28 27.31 -41.27
N ILE A 45 13.28 27.81 -42.52
CA ILE A 45 13.90 27.09 -43.64
C ILE A 45 15.41 26.98 -43.46
N ASN A 46 16.07 28.06 -43.02
CA ASN A 46 17.51 28.05 -42.75
C ASN A 46 17.85 27.05 -41.63
N SER A 47 17.01 26.95 -40.60
CA SER A 47 17.11 25.93 -39.54
C SER A 47 16.98 24.50 -40.09
N ILE A 48 15.99 24.23 -40.95
CA ILE A 48 15.82 22.90 -41.56
C ILE A 48 17.01 22.54 -42.46
N ARG A 49 17.51 23.52 -43.22
CA ARG A 49 18.62 23.31 -44.16
C ARG A 49 19.93 23.03 -43.44
N THR A 50 20.20 23.72 -42.32
CA THR A 50 21.35 23.40 -41.46
C THR A 50 21.19 22.02 -40.84
N GLU A 51 20.02 21.66 -40.31
CA GLU A 51 19.75 20.31 -39.78
C GLU A 51 19.97 19.20 -40.83
N TRP A 52 19.56 19.42 -42.07
CA TRP A 52 19.78 18.44 -43.14
C TRP A 52 21.26 18.29 -43.49
N HIS A 53 22.01 19.39 -43.58
CA HIS A 53 23.45 19.35 -43.82
C HIS A 53 24.22 18.67 -42.68
N VAL A 54 23.81 18.95 -41.44
CA VAL A 54 24.29 18.30 -40.21
C VAL A 54 24.08 16.79 -40.26
N MET A 55 22.86 16.33 -40.55
CA MET A 55 22.54 14.90 -40.65
C MET A 55 23.39 14.21 -41.72
N LYS A 56 23.56 14.87 -42.87
CA LYS A 56 24.36 14.36 -43.96
C LYS A 56 25.83 14.20 -43.56
N GLU A 57 26.45 15.19 -42.93
CA GLU A 57 27.86 15.06 -42.49
C GLU A 57 28.04 13.95 -41.45
N LYS A 58 27.10 13.83 -40.50
CA LYS A 58 27.10 12.78 -39.48
C LYS A 58 27.08 11.37 -40.09
N TRP A 59 26.34 11.20 -41.19
CA TRP A 59 26.20 9.92 -41.88
C TRP A 59 27.45 9.52 -42.68
N PHE A 60 28.19 10.50 -43.21
CA PHE A 60 29.31 10.23 -44.12
C PHE A 60 30.70 10.26 -43.46
N HIS A 61 30.89 11.01 -42.37
CA HIS A 61 32.25 11.25 -41.84
C HIS A 61 32.55 10.61 -40.49
N GLY A 62 31.54 10.11 -39.76
CA GLY A 62 31.71 9.56 -38.41
C GLY A 62 32.31 10.60 -37.46
N GLU A 63 31.48 11.24 -36.63
CA GLU A 63 32.00 12.21 -35.66
C GLU A 63 33.04 11.53 -34.75
N THR A 64 34.27 12.05 -34.74
CA THR A 64 35.25 11.74 -33.70
C THR A 64 34.75 12.35 -32.40
N MET A 65 33.80 11.67 -31.77
CA MET A 65 33.28 12.03 -30.46
C MET A 65 34.35 11.79 -29.41
N ASP A 66 34.47 12.70 -28.45
CA ASP A 66 35.31 12.49 -27.28
C ASP A 66 34.74 11.30 -26.47
N PRO A 67 35.45 10.16 -26.40
CA PRO A 67 34.94 8.96 -25.74
C PRO A 67 34.74 9.18 -24.24
N VAL A 68 35.48 10.12 -23.62
CA VAL A 68 35.33 10.43 -22.19
C VAL A 68 34.03 11.19 -21.97
N PHE A 69 33.76 12.24 -22.75
CA PHE A 69 32.53 13.01 -22.67
C PHE A 69 31.29 12.14 -22.91
N GLU A 70 31.32 11.30 -23.95
CA GLU A 70 30.21 10.37 -24.24
C GLU A 70 30.01 9.31 -23.15
N GLY A 71 31.10 8.92 -22.47
CA GLY A 71 31.02 8.10 -21.26
C GLY A 71 30.23 8.81 -20.16
N THR A 72 30.61 10.05 -19.82
CA THR A 72 29.91 10.85 -18.79
C THR A 72 28.44 11.11 -19.14
N VAL A 73 28.12 11.38 -20.41
CA VAL A 73 26.72 11.55 -20.85
C VAL A 73 25.91 10.26 -20.70
N ARG A 74 26.52 9.11 -20.98
CA ARG A 74 25.88 7.80 -20.79
C ARG A 74 25.60 7.53 -19.32
N ASP A 75 26.57 7.80 -18.45
CA ASP A 75 26.43 7.63 -17.01
C ASP A 75 25.34 8.55 -16.44
N PHE A 76 25.30 9.82 -16.89
CA PHE A 76 24.21 10.74 -16.58
C PHE A 76 22.83 10.21 -17.01
N CYS A 77 22.70 9.68 -18.23
CA CYS A 77 21.43 9.12 -18.70
C CYS A 77 20.98 7.90 -17.87
N ALA A 78 21.91 7.01 -17.51
CA ALA A 78 21.62 5.87 -16.65
C ALA A 78 21.22 6.30 -15.22
N PHE A 79 21.86 7.33 -14.69
CA PHE A 79 21.49 7.94 -13.42
C PHE A 79 20.09 8.56 -13.46
N ASP A 80 19.76 9.31 -14.52
CA ASP A 80 18.44 9.90 -14.70
C ASP A 80 17.33 8.82 -14.77
N GLU A 81 17.58 7.72 -15.48
CA GLU A 81 16.66 6.58 -15.52
C GLU A 81 16.49 5.94 -14.14
N THR A 82 17.58 5.82 -13.37
CA THR A 82 17.52 5.34 -11.99
C THR A 82 16.64 6.24 -11.12
N MET A 83 16.75 7.56 -11.24
CA MET A 83 15.91 8.51 -10.50
C MET A 83 14.43 8.40 -10.89
N HIS A 84 14.11 8.23 -12.18
CA HIS A 84 12.74 7.96 -12.63
C HIS A 84 12.19 6.66 -12.03
N ASN A 85 13.01 5.60 -11.99
CA ASN A 85 12.64 4.32 -11.41
C ASN A 85 12.36 4.44 -9.91
N VAL A 86 13.23 5.12 -9.14
CA VAL A 86 13.01 5.39 -7.72
C VAL A 86 11.70 6.15 -7.51
N TYR A 87 11.48 7.24 -8.25
CA TYR A 87 10.24 8.03 -8.17
C TYR A 87 8.99 7.17 -8.39
N ASN A 88 8.97 6.39 -9.47
CA ASN A 88 7.83 5.53 -9.81
C ASN A 88 7.59 4.44 -8.76
N LYS A 89 8.66 3.84 -8.23
CA LYS A 89 8.55 2.80 -7.20
C LYS A 89 8.02 3.36 -5.88
N VAL A 90 8.47 4.56 -5.47
CA VAL A 90 7.93 5.24 -4.29
C VAL A 90 6.44 5.58 -4.47
N GLN A 91 6.02 6.02 -5.66
CA GLN A 91 4.60 6.25 -5.93
C GLN A 91 3.76 4.96 -5.84
N VAL A 92 4.25 3.85 -6.41
CA VAL A 92 3.58 2.55 -6.33
C VAL A 92 3.50 2.07 -4.88
N PHE A 93 4.59 2.23 -4.12
CA PHE A 93 4.62 1.94 -2.69
C PHE A 93 3.54 2.73 -1.93
N MET A 94 3.45 4.05 -2.13
CA MET A 94 2.44 4.87 -1.46
C MET A 94 1.00 4.45 -1.80
N ARG A 95 0.71 4.12 -3.06
CA ARG A 95 -0.60 3.57 -3.44
C ARG A 95 -0.89 2.24 -2.76
N GLY A 96 0.13 1.39 -2.61
CA GLY A 96 0.04 0.14 -1.86
C GLY A 96 -0.30 0.35 -0.39
N VAL A 97 0.35 1.32 0.26
CA VAL A 97 0.08 1.70 1.67
C VAL A 97 -1.34 2.27 1.82
N GLU A 98 -1.80 3.11 0.89
CA GLU A 98 -3.17 3.62 0.89
C GLU A 98 -4.21 2.50 0.73
N SER A 99 -3.97 1.56 -0.18
CA SER A 99 -4.83 0.39 -0.35
C SER A 99 -4.86 -0.48 0.90
N LEU A 100 -3.72 -0.70 1.55
CA LEU A 100 -3.62 -1.45 2.81
C LEU A 100 -4.44 -0.74 3.91
N ALA A 101 -4.27 0.56 4.06
CA ALA A 101 -5.00 1.34 5.07
C ALA A 101 -6.51 1.31 4.84
N ASN A 102 -6.97 1.40 3.59
CA ASN A 102 -8.39 1.24 3.27
C ASN A 102 -8.91 -0.17 3.64
N GLY A 103 -8.14 -1.21 3.34
CA GLY A 103 -8.46 -2.58 3.73
C GLY A 103 -8.54 -2.76 5.25
N MET A 104 -7.61 -2.15 6.00
CA MET A 104 -7.61 -2.15 7.47
C MET A 104 -8.84 -1.45 8.04
N VAL A 105 -9.24 -0.31 7.48
CA VAL A 105 -10.47 0.39 7.90
C VAL A 105 -11.68 -0.51 7.72
N VAL A 106 -11.88 -1.07 6.53
CA VAL A 106 -13.01 -1.97 6.23
C VAL A 106 -13.02 -3.17 7.17
N LEU A 107 -11.85 -3.79 7.42
CA LEU A 107 -11.73 -4.90 8.36
C LEU A 107 -12.12 -4.50 9.78
N SER A 108 -11.60 -3.36 10.27
CA SER A 108 -11.88 -2.89 11.62
C SER A 108 -13.35 -2.51 11.81
N GLU A 109 -14.00 -1.98 10.78
CA GLU A 109 -15.43 -1.69 10.79
C GLU A 109 -16.27 -2.96 10.79
N GLY A 110 -15.88 -3.97 10.01
CA GLY A 110 -16.51 -5.30 10.03
C GLY A 110 -16.40 -5.97 11.39
N VAL A 111 -15.21 -5.94 12.01
CA VAL A 111 -14.97 -6.50 13.35
C VAL A 111 -15.79 -5.77 14.41
N ALA A 112 -15.74 -4.44 14.44
CA ALA A 112 -16.50 -3.65 15.41
C ALA A 112 -18.02 -3.80 15.20
N GLY A 113 -18.49 -3.80 13.95
CA GLY A 113 -19.90 -3.99 13.62
C GLY A 113 -20.40 -5.37 14.04
N GLY A 114 -19.72 -6.44 13.65
CA GLY A 114 -20.10 -7.82 13.98
C GLY A 114 -20.05 -8.11 15.48
N LEU A 115 -19.02 -7.61 16.18
CA LEU A 115 -18.85 -7.87 17.61
C LEU A 115 -19.68 -6.95 18.51
N SER A 116 -20.21 -5.83 18.00
CA SER A 116 -21.04 -4.89 18.78
C SER A 116 -22.32 -5.53 19.33
N HIS A 117 -22.81 -6.60 18.71
CA HIS A 117 -24.01 -7.33 19.15
C HIS A 117 -23.71 -8.50 20.10
N THR A 118 -22.43 -8.75 20.41
CA THR A 118 -22.04 -9.82 21.33
C THR A 118 -22.47 -9.46 22.75
N ALA A 119 -23.00 -10.44 23.50
CA ALA A 119 -23.42 -10.23 24.89
C ALA A 119 -22.25 -9.90 25.85
N ASP A 120 -21.02 -10.18 25.44
CA ASP A 120 -19.81 -9.89 26.21
C ASP A 120 -19.38 -8.42 26.00
N SER A 121 -19.54 -7.62 27.06
CA SER A 121 -19.19 -6.20 27.06
C SER A 121 -17.68 -5.94 26.91
N LEU A 122 -16.81 -6.89 27.29
CA LEU A 122 -15.36 -6.77 27.11
C LEU A 122 -14.99 -6.90 25.64
N ILE A 123 -15.57 -7.89 24.94
CA ILE A 123 -15.34 -8.09 23.50
C ILE A 123 -15.82 -6.88 22.71
N ALA A 124 -16.99 -6.34 23.05
CA ALA A 124 -17.50 -5.13 22.42
C ALA A 124 -16.55 -3.94 22.67
N SER A 125 -16.08 -3.75 23.90
CA SER A 125 -15.13 -2.68 24.25
C SER A 125 -13.80 -2.80 23.49
N ASP A 126 -13.22 -4.01 23.42
CA ASP A 126 -11.95 -4.24 22.75
C ASP A 126 -12.07 -4.09 21.23
N SER A 127 -13.20 -4.47 20.63
CA SER A 127 -13.48 -4.21 19.21
C SER A 127 -13.50 -2.71 18.88
N CYS A 128 -14.04 -1.88 19.78
CA CYS A 128 -14.02 -0.43 19.64
C CYS A 128 -12.60 0.13 19.76
N LYS A 129 -11.80 -0.37 20.72
CA LYS A 129 -10.38 0.03 20.85
C LYS A 129 -9.57 -0.32 19.62
N LEU A 130 -9.77 -1.51 19.05
CA LEU A 130 -9.10 -1.92 17.80
C LEU A 130 -9.49 -1.00 16.63
N LYS A 131 -10.77 -0.61 16.53
CA LYS A 131 -11.23 0.36 15.53
C LYS A 131 -10.58 1.74 15.73
N GLU A 132 -10.47 2.20 16.97
CA GLU A 132 -9.81 3.47 17.29
C GLU A 132 -8.33 3.44 16.92
N ALA A 133 -7.60 2.38 17.29
CA ALA A 133 -6.22 2.16 16.88
C ALA A 133 -6.06 2.12 15.35
N THR A 134 -6.96 1.43 14.66
CA THR A 134 -6.97 1.40 13.19
C THR A 134 -7.17 2.80 12.61
N ASN A 135 -8.04 3.61 13.20
CA ASN A 135 -8.23 5.01 12.79
C ASN A 135 -6.99 5.87 13.02
N GLN A 136 -6.25 5.66 14.12
CA GLN A 136 -4.97 6.35 14.37
C GLN A 136 -3.91 6.00 13.30
N ILE A 137 -4.05 4.86 12.63
CA ILE A 137 -3.15 4.46 11.55
C ILE A 137 -3.64 4.99 10.20
N CYS A 138 -4.92 4.75 9.88
CA CYS A 138 -5.42 4.74 8.51
C CYS A 138 -6.23 5.99 8.11
N ARG A 139 -6.64 6.86 9.05
CA ARG A 139 -7.46 8.03 8.70
C ARG A 139 -6.66 9.09 7.94
N ALA A 140 -6.83 9.14 6.63
CA ALA A 140 -6.13 10.10 5.77
C ALA A 140 -6.51 11.58 6.03
N ASP A 141 -7.68 11.83 6.63
CA ASP A 141 -8.19 13.15 7.01
C ASP A 141 -7.66 13.64 8.36
N ALA A 142 -7.21 12.74 9.23
CA ALA A 142 -6.64 13.08 10.52
C ALA A 142 -5.14 13.42 10.36
N PRO A 143 -4.69 14.66 10.65
CA PRO A 143 -3.31 15.09 10.39
C PRO A 143 -2.27 14.37 11.24
N HIS A 144 -2.69 13.75 12.33
CA HIS A 144 -1.89 12.99 13.28
C HIS A 144 -1.91 11.48 13.02
N SER A 145 -2.68 11.00 12.04
CA SER A 145 -2.63 9.59 11.70
C SER A 145 -1.29 9.22 11.08
N ALA A 146 -0.87 7.97 11.27
CA ALA A 146 0.39 7.49 10.73
C ALA A 146 0.44 7.63 9.20
N ILE A 147 -0.64 7.29 8.49
CA ILE A 147 -0.69 7.40 7.03
C ILE A 147 -0.69 8.85 6.55
N ALA A 148 -1.42 9.76 7.20
CA ALA A 148 -1.48 11.16 6.77
C ALA A 148 -0.13 11.84 6.94
N LYS A 149 0.59 11.51 8.03
CA LYS A 149 1.96 11.96 8.27
C LYS A 149 2.92 11.39 7.21
N LEU A 150 2.95 10.07 7.03
CA LEU A 150 3.80 9.42 6.01
C LEU A 150 3.60 10.04 4.62
N ARG A 151 2.35 10.23 4.19
CA ARG A 151 2.02 10.83 2.89
C ARG A 151 2.59 12.24 2.74
N ARG A 152 2.41 13.09 3.75
CA ARG A 152 2.92 14.47 3.74
C ARG A 152 4.44 14.49 3.65
N ASP A 153 5.08 13.67 4.48
CA ASP A 153 6.53 13.65 4.61
C ASP A 153 7.18 12.99 3.38
N MET A 154 6.57 11.95 2.80
CA MET A 154 7.00 11.35 1.54
C MET A 154 6.90 12.34 0.38
N GLN A 155 5.79 13.09 0.31
CA GLN A 155 5.58 14.09 -0.73
C GLN A 155 6.62 15.22 -0.64
N PHE A 156 6.84 15.73 0.58
CA PHE A 156 7.70 16.88 0.82
C PHE A 156 9.19 16.53 0.73
N ASN A 157 9.61 15.43 1.37
CA ASN A 157 11.04 15.11 1.50
C ASN A 157 11.59 14.28 0.34
N ILE A 158 10.76 13.55 -0.41
CA ILE A 158 11.23 12.64 -1.48
C ILE A 158 10.62 13.00 -2.82
N LEU A 159 9.29 12.88 -2.97
CA LEU A 159 8.67 12.97 -4.30
C LEU A 159 8.89 14.33 -4.95
N LYS A 160 8.71 15.43 -4.21
CA LYS A 160 8.88 16.77 -4.75
C LYS A 160 10.35 17.09 -5.10
N PRO A 161 11.35 16.87 -4.22
CA PRO A 161 12.76 17.05 -4.57
C PRO A 161 13.22 16.20 -5.76
N VAL A 162 12.82 14.92 -5.82
CA VAL A 162 13.16 14.02 -6.95
C VAL A 162 12.52 14.52 -8.24
N GLN A 163 11.26 14.96 -8.20
CA GLN A 163 10.60 15.54 -9.37
C GLN A 163 11.31 16.80 -9.87
N ASP A 164 11.70 17.70 -8.97
CA ASP A 164 12.44 18.92 -9.33
C ASP A 164 13.82 18.58 -9.93
N HIS A 165 14.50 17.57 -9.38
CA HIS A 165 15.74 17.04 -9.94
C HIS A 165 15.54 16.48 -11.36
N MET A 166 14.48 15.72 -11.62
CA MET A 166 14.16 15.20 -12.96
C MET A 166 13.88 16.33 -13.97
N VAL A 167 13.26 17.43 -13.56
CA VAL A 167 13.09 18.63 -14.40
C VAL A 167 14.45 19.24 -14.76
N ASN A 168 15.37 19.32 -13.80
CA ASN A 168 16.72 19.81 -14.05
C ASN A 168 17.49 18.89 -15.02
N ASN A 169 17.36 17.56 -14.88
CA ASN A 169 17.95 16.60 -15.82
C ASN A 169 17.39 16.78 -17.24
N ARG A 170 16.09 17.07 -17.38
CA ARG A 170 15.49 17.40 -18.68
C ARG A 170 16.10 18.67 -19.28
N ASN A 171 16.33 19.70 -18.47
CA ASN A 171 16.99 20.93 -18.93
C ASN A 171 18.44 20.66 -19.37
N LEU A 172 19.18 19.83 -18.62
CA LEU A 172 20.54 19.44 -18.99
C LEU A 172 20.58 18.64 -20.31
N LYS A 173 19.60 17.76 -20.55
CA LYS A 173 19.42 17.07 -21.84
C LYS A 173 19.23 18.06 -23.00
N VAL A 174 18.43 19.11 -22.80
CA VAL A 174 18.29 20.18 -23.81
C VAL A 174 19.62 20.91 -24.04
N SER A 175 20.39 21.19 -22.98
CA SER A 175 21.73 21.79 -23.10
C SER A 175 22.72 20.89 -23.84
N LEU A 176 22.63 19.56 -23.66
CA LEU A 176 23.41 18.57 -24.42
C LEU A 176 23.08 18.61 -25.93
N ASP A 177 21.80 18.76 -26.28
CA ASP A 177 21.37 18.90 -27.66
C ASP A 177 21.85 20.23 -28.28
N ILE A 178 21.81 21.32 -27.51
CA ILE A 178 22.39 22.61 -27.92
C ILE A 178 23.89 22.45 -28.16
N ARG A 179 24.62 21.83 -27.23
CA ARG A 179 26.06 21.55 -27.37
C ARG A 179 26.36 20.77 -28.64
N ARG A 180 25.61 19.70 -28.90
CA ARG A 180 25.76 18.88 -30.11
C ARG A 180 25.56 19.71 -31.38
N ARG A 181 24.53 20.57 -31.44
CA ARG A 181 24.32 21.48 -32.58
C ARG A 181 25.49 22.44 -32.78
N ARG A 182 25.99 23.06 -31.69
CA ARG A 182 27.16 23.97 -31.74
C ARG A 182 28.43 23.26 -32.19
N LEU A 183 28.64 22.00 -31.81
CA LEU A 183 29.77 21.21 -32.29
C LEU A 183 29.73 21.02 -33.80
N ILE A 184 28.55 20.76 -34.36
CA ILE A 184 28.41 20.57 -35.80
C ILE A 184 28.61 21.89 -36.56
N GLU A 185 28.08 23.00 -36.03
CA GLU A 185 28.35 24.34 -36.58
C GLU A 185 29.86 24.65 -36.59
N LEU A 186 30.57 24.34 -35.49
CA LEU A 186 32.01 24.47 -35.39
C LEU A 186 32.74 23.63 -36.44
N ASN A 187 32.37 22.36 -36.61
CA ASN A 187 32.98 21.46 -37.59
C ASN A 187 32.77 21.95 -39.03
N SER A 188 31.57 22.42 -39.35
CA SER A 188 31.24 23.02 -40.65
C SER A 188 32.06 24.29 -40.93
N ALA A 189 32.17 25.19 -39.94
CA ALA A 189 32.96 26.41 -40.04
C ALA A 189 34.46 26.10 -40.18
N LYS A 190 34.96 25.11 -39.42
CA LYS A 190 36.34 24.62 -39.50
C LYS A 190 36.67 24.09 -40.89
N LYS A 191 35.81 23.25 -41.46
CA LYS A 191 35.99 22.70 -42.81
C LYS A 191 36.05 23.80 -43.87
N THR A 192 35.15 24.78 -43.78
CA THR A 192 35.14 25.94 -44.69
C THR A 192 36.45 26.73 -44.60
N PHE A 193 36.95 26.97 -43.39
CA PHE A 193 38.22 27.65 -43.16
C PHE A 193 39.43 26.83 -43.68
N GLU A 194 39.45 25.52 -43.44
CA GLU A 194 40.47 24.61 -43.97
C GLU A 194 40.49 24.58 -45.50
N ASP A 195 39.32 24.60 -46.16
CA ASP A 195 39.23 24.60 -47.62
C ASP A 195 39.77 25.89 -48.23
N VAL A 196 39.52 27.04 -47.60
CA VAL A 196 40.10 28.33 -48.02
C VAL A 196 41.62 28.33 -47.81
N THR A 197 42.09 27.75 -46.70
CA THR A 197 43.51 27.60 -46.38
C THR A 197 44.22 26.68 -47.38
N LYS A 198 43.64 25.52 -47.71
CA LYS A 198 44.17 24.55 -48.69
C LYS A 198 44.29 25.14 -50.10
N LYS A 199 43.41 26.08 -50.45
CA LYS A 199 43.46 26.80 -51.73
C LYS A 199 44.51 27.92 -51.78
N ASN A 200 45.28 28.12 -50.72
CA ASN A 200 46.27 29.20 -50.58
C ASN A 200 45.68 30.59 -50.89
N ILE A 201 44.43 30.81 -50.49
CA ILE A 201 43.81 32.14 -50.62
C ILE A 201 44.56 33.11 -49.71
N SER A 202 44.86 34.32 -50.21
CA SER A 202 45.59 35.35 -49.44
C SER A 202 44.89 35.64 -48.11
N HIS A 203 45.67 35.80 -47.03
CA HIS A 203 45.15 36.20 -45.71
C HIS A 203 44.45 37.56 -45.71
N THR A 204 44.73 38.41 -46.70
CA THR A 204 44.06 39.70 -46.90
C THR A 204 42.78 39.62 -47.74
N ASP A 205 42.51 38.46 -48.36
CA ASP A 205 41.27 38.24 -49.13
C ASP A 205 40.08 38.24 -48.17
N ARG A 206 39.01 38.96 -48.56
CA ARG A 206 37.74 39.03 -47.83
C ARG A 206 37.18 37.64 -47.50
N ARG A 207 37.33 36.66 -48.38
CA ARG A 207 36.83 35.28 -48.17
C ARG A 207 37.57 34.59 -47.03
N TYR A 208 38.89 34.80 -46.93
CA TYR A 208 39.70 34.26 -45.85
C TYR A 208 39.28 34.87 -44.51
N LEU A 209 39.20 36.21 -44.45
CA LEU A 209 38.80 36.93 -43.24
C LEU A 209 37.40 36.53 -42.76
N GLN A 210 36.46 36.35 -43.69
CA GLN A 210 35.10 35.91 -43.36
C GLN A 210 35.09 34.48 -42.80
N ALA A 211 35.76 33.52 -43.46
CA ALA A 211 35.81 32.14 -42.99
C ALA A 211 36.49 32.03 -41.61
N GLN A 212 37.58 32.78 -41.40
CA GLN A 212 38.27 32.86 -40.12
C GLN A 212 37.35 33.42 -39.02
N SER A 213 36.66 34.53 -39.30
CA SER A 213 35.74 35.15 -38.34
C SER A 213 34.58 34.22 -37.97
N THR A 214 33.99 33.53 -38.95
CA THR A 214 32.92 32.54 -38.70
C THR A 214 33.43 31.36 -37.87
N PHE A 215 34.63 30.85 -38.16
CA PHE A 215 35.24 29.78 -37.38
C PHE A 215 35.51 30.18 -35.93
N GLU A 216 36.13 31.34 -35.69
CA GLU A 216 36.38 31.83 -34.33
C GLU A 216 35.09 32.11 -33.56
N SER A 217 34.06 32.66 -34.22
CA SER A 217 32.74 32.87 -33.60
C SER A 217 32.06 31.55 -33.20
N ALA A 218 32.06 30.55 -34.09
CA ALA A 218 31.51 29.23 -33.79
C ALA A 218 32.29 28.53 -32.67
N LYS A 219 33.61 28.68 -32.65
CA LYS A 219 34.50 28.12 -31.62
C LYS A 219 34.20 28.70 -30.24
N MET A 220 34.08 30.03 -30.13
CA MET A 220 33.70 30.69 -28.88
C MET A 220 32.31 30.23 -28.41
N SER A 221 31.32 30.22 -29.30
CA SER A 221 29.96 29.77 -28.95
C SER A 221 29.90 28.31 -28.52
N PHE A 222 30.70 27.42 -29.12
CA PHE A 222 30.78 26.03 -28.70
C PHE A 222 31.43 25.91 -27.32
N ASN A 223 32.58 26.56 -27.10
CA ASN A 223 33.31 26.50 -25.83
C ASN A 223 32.48 26.98 -24.65
N ASP A 224 31.67 28.02 -24.83
CA ASP A 224 30.79 28.55 -23.77
C ASP A 224 29.74 27.51 -23.33
N VAL A 225 29.10 26.83 -24.29
CA VAL A 225 28.10 25.79 -24.01
C VAL A 225 28.76 24.53 -23.48
N ASP A 226 29.88 24.12 -24.07
CA ASP A 226 30.65 22.93 -23.69
C ASP A 226 31.10 23.01 -22.23
N ARG A 227 31.70 24.13 -21.83
CA ARG A 227 32.12 24.36 -20.45
C ARG A 227 30.96 24.26 -19.47
N HIS A 228 29.82 24.89 -19.78
CA HIS A 228 28.65 24.88 -18.91
C HIS A 228 28.07 23.47 -18.74
N VAL A 229 27.94 22.73 -19.83
CA VAL A 229 27.43 21.34 -19.81
C VAL A 229 28.39 20.42 -19.05
N PHE A 230 29.69 20.55 -19.30
CA PHE A 230 30.71 19.73 -18.65
C PHE A 230 30.73 19.96 -17.14
N GLU A 231 30.66 21.22 -16.68
CA GLU A 231 30.60 21.57 -15.25
C GLU A 231 29.40 20.90 -14.56
N TRP A 232 28.21 20.95 -15.16
CA TRP A 232 27.03 20.30 -14.60
C TRP A 232 27.12 18.77 -14.59
N LEU A 233 27.62 18.17 -15.67
CA LEU A 233 27.82 16.72 -15.72
C LEU A 233 28.82 16.26 -14.66
N TYR A 234 29.90 17.02 -14.47
CA TYR A 234 30.91 16.75 -13.46
C TYR A 234 30.32 16.84 -12.03
N ILE A 235 29.59 17.92 -11.72
CA ILE A 235 28.91 18.08 -10.43
C ILE A 235 27.93 16.93 -10.18
N LEU A 236 27.14 16.54 -11.19
CA LEU A 236 26.21 15.42 -11.03
C LEU A 236 26.93 14.09 -10.79
N GLU A 237 28.03 13.83 -11.48
CA GLU A 237 28.81 12.61 -11.27
C GLU A 237 29.42 12.55 -9.86
N GLU A 238 29.88 13.69 -9.32
CA GLU A 238 30.40 13.79 -7.95
C GLU A 238 29.30 13.54 -6.89
N TYR A 239 28.11 14.12 -7.08
CA TYR A 239 27.04 14.07 -6.08
C TYR A 239 25.97 13.00 -6.28
N ARG A 240 26.01 12.19 -7.36
CA ARG A 240 24.98 11.16 -7.63
C ARG A 240 24.79 10.17 -6.48
N GLY A 241 25.89 9.80 -5.81
CA GLY A 241 25.89 8.89 -4.68
C GLY A 241 25.15 9.49 -3.49
N ASP A 242 25.48 10.73 -3.14
CA ASP A 242 24.87 11.45 -2.02
C ASP A 242 23.38 11.71 -2.24
N ILE A 243 22.97 12.04 -3.49
CA ILE A 243 21.56 12.24 -3.84
C ILE A 243 20.77 10.94 -3.62
N LEU A 244 21.29 9.80 -4.07
CA LEU A 244 20.65 8.50 -3.89
C LEU A 244 20.62 8.09 -2.43
N ASP A 245 21.74 8.21 -1.73
CA ASP A 245 21.84 7.84 -0.31
C ASP A 245 20.90 8.69 0.55
N SER A 246 20.88 10.01 0.33
CA SER A 246 19.94 10.91 1.00
C SER A 246 18.49 10.50 0.75
N THR A 247 18.12 10.21 -0.50
CA THR A 247 16.76 9.80 -0.86
C THR A 247 16.37 8.48 -0.17
N LEU A 248 17.24 7.47 -0.22
CA LEU A 248 16.98 6.14 0.34
C LEU A 248 16.99 6.13 1.87
N GLN A 249 17.91 6.88 2.48
CA GLN A 249 17.99 7.02 3.93
C GLN A 249 16.77 7.75 4.49
N THR A 250 16.29 8.80 3.80
CA THR A 250 15.02 9.45 4.15
C THR A 250 13.85 8.48 3.99
N LEU A 251 13.79 7.70 2.90
CA LEU A 251 12.73 6.71 2.70
C LEU A 251 12.68 5.71 3.86
N LYS A 252 13.83 5.13 4.20
CA LYS A 252 13.99 4.19 5.32
C LYS A 252 13.53 4.79 6.65
N TYR A 253 13.88 6.05 6.92
CA TYR A 253 13.46 6.74 8.14
C TYR A 253 11.94 6.91 8.20
N LEU A 254 11.32 7.35 7.10
CA LEU A 254 9.87 7.54 7.03
C LEU A 254 9.10 6.21 7.15
N GLU A 255 9.60 5.14 6.55
CA GLU A 255 9.06 3.79 6.71
C GLU A 255 9.13 3.33 8.17
N TYR A 256 10.30 3.47 8.81
CA TYR A 256 10.47 3.12 10.21
C TYR A 256 9.50 3.89 11.12
N GLU A 257 9.38 5.19 10.91
CA GLU A 257 8.47 6.03 11.70
C GLU A 257 7.00 5.62 11.52
N PHE A 258 6.58 5.31 10.29
CA PHE A 258 5.24 4.81 10.00
C PHE A 258 4.97 3.49 10.72
N PHE A 259 5.88 2.52 10.61
CA PHE A 259 5.72 1.21 11.25
C PHE A 259 5.75 1.31 12.77
N ALA A 260 6.65 2.11 13.35
CA ALA A 260 6.72 2.33 14.79
C ALA A 260 5.42 2.97 15.32
N SER A 261 4.92 4.01 14.65
CA SER A 261 3.67 4.68 15.02
C SER A 261 2.48 3.71 14.94
N SER A 262 2.44 2.88 13.89
CA SER A 262 1.39 1.88 13.70
C SER A 262 1.43 0.77 14.74
N ALA A 263 2.63 0.29 15.08
CA ALA A 263 2.83 -0.71 16.13
C ALA A 263 2.41 -0.19 17.50
N HIS A 264 2.74 1.07 17.83
CA HIS A 264 2.30 1.70 19.07
C HIS A 264 0.77 1.83 19.13
N ALA A 265 0.12 2.26 18.05
CA ALA A 265 -1.34 2.36 18.00
C ALA A 265 -2.01 0.98 18.19
N ILE A 266 -1.50 -0.08 17.57
CA ILE A 266 -2.04 -1.44 17.76
C ILE A 266 -1.77 -1.93 19.18
N SER A 267 -0.54 -1.77 19.69
CA SER A 267 -0.14 -2.27 21.02
C SER A 267 -0.99 -1.71 22.15
N THR A 268 -1.52 -0.48 22.03
CA THR A 268 -2.41 0.10 23.05
C THR A 268 -3.83 -0.46 23.00
N SER A 269 -4.23 -1.04 21.86
CA SER A 269 -5.53 -1.71 21.69
C SER A 269 -5.51 -3.18 22.10
N LEU A 270 -4.32 -3.80 22.22
CA LEU A 270 -4.19 -5.18 22.64
C LEU A 270 -4.45 -5.31 24.16
N PRO A 271 -5.16 -6.36 24.62
CA PRO A 271 -5.36 -6.61 26.04
C PRO A 271 -4.04 -6.78 26.79
N SER A 272 -3.90 -6.15 27.96
CA SER A 272 -2.69 -6.22 28.81
C SER A 272 -2.39 -7.63 29.34
N ARG A 273 -3.39 -8.52 29.33
CA ARG A 273 -3.26 -9.96 29.58
C ARG A 273 -3.47 -10.75 28.30
N MET A 274 -2.55 -10.63 27.35
CA MET A 274 -2.31 -11.74 26.42
C MET A 274 -1.51 -12.81 27.18
N GLU A 275 -2.17 -13.56 28.06
CA GLU A 275 -1.75 -14.94 28.22
C GLU A 275 -1.99 -15.55 26.85
N PHE A 276 -0.94 -15.68 26.04
CA PHE A 276 -0.96 -16.60 24.92
C PHE A 276 -1.31 -17.95 25.55
N ARG A 277 -2.60 -18.27 25.59
CA ARG A 277 -3.02 -19.65 25.76
C ARG A 277 -2.28 -20.34 24.62
N PRO A 278 -1.39 -21.31 24.90
CA PRO A 278 -0.81 -22.12 23.86
C PRO A 278 -1.99 -22.56 23.02
N MET A 279 -2.07 -22.09 21.77
CA MET A 279 -3.10 -22.57 20.86
C MET A 279 -2.67 -23.99 20.54
N VAL A 280 -2.94 -24.92 21.45
CA VAL A 280 -2.67 -26.35 21.26
C VAL A 280 -3.35 -26.83 19.98
N GLU A 281 -4.45 -26.17 19.60
CA GLU A 281 -5.20 -26.34 18.35
C GLU A 281 -4.44 -25.87 17.09
N MET A 282 -3.43 -25.01 17.21
CA MET A 282 -2.58 -24.52 16.12
C MET A 282 -1.21 -25.21 16.08
N THR A 283 -1.05 -26.29 16.85
CA THR A 283 0.13 -27.17 16.66
C THR A 283 0.08 -27.77 15.25
N PRO A 284 1.24 -27.97 14.59
CA PRO A 284 1.29 -28.52 13.23
C PRO A 284 0.45 -29.80 13.08
N GLU A 285 0.45 -30.66 14.11
CA GLU A 285 -0.30 -31.93 14.16
C GLU A 285 -1.84 -31.76 14.11
N HIS A 286 -2.36 -30.67 14.69
CA HIS A 286 -3.79 -30.38 14.69
C HIS A 286 -4.23 -29.63 13.43
N LEU A 287 -3.37 -28.72 12.94
CA LEU A 287 -3.57 -28.03 11.67
C LEU A 287 -3.52 -28.98 10.49
N GLU A 288 -2.59 -29.92 10.46
CA GLU A 288 -2.45 -30.92 9.40
C GLU A 288 -3.75 -31.75 9.26
N ALA A 289 -4.31 -32.20 10.38
CA ALA A 289 -5.58 -32.94 10.38
C ALA A 289 -6.77 -32.08 9.90
N GLN A 290 -6.76 -30.77 10.19
CA GLN A 290 -7.81 -29.86 9.73
C GLN A 290 -7.67 -29.54 8.23
N VAL A 291 -6.45 -29.28 7.77
CA VAL A 291 -6.11 -29.05 6.37
C VAL A 291 -6.43 -30.27 5.53
N GLU A 292 -6.09 -31.47 5.98
CA GLU A 292 -6.38 -32.72 5.26
C GLU A 292 -7.88 -32.98 5.16
N MET A 293 -8.67 -32.63 6.18
CA MET A 293 -10.14 -32.68 6.10
C MET A 293 -10.71 -31.67 5.10
N GLU A 294 -10.17 -30.45 5.05
CA GLU A 294 -10.64 -29.45 4.09
C GLU A 294 -10.23 -29.80 2.66
N LEU A 295 -9.04 -30.36 2.44
CA LEU A 295 -8.60 -30.88 1.14
C LEU A 295 -9.50 -32.02 0.67
N GLN A 296 -9.78 -33.00 1.53
CA GLN A 296 -10.71 -34.10 1.20
C GLN A 296 -12.14 -33.60 0.93
N LYS A 297 -12.58 -32.58 1.67
CA LYS A 297 -13.87 -31.95 1.42
C LYS A 297 -13.88 -31.19 0.10
N ALA A 298 -12.81 -30.50 -0.24
CA ALA A 298 -12.66 -29.81 -1.53
C ALA A 298 -12.58 -30.79 -2.70
N GLU A 299 -12.00 -31.97 -2.51
CA GLU A 299 -12.01 -33.06 -3.50
C GLU A 299 -13.42 -33.67 -3.65
N GLY A 300 -14.16 -33.83 -2.56
CA GLY A 300 -15.54 -34.33 -2.58
C GLY A 300 -16.56 -33.33 -3.14
N ASP A 301 -16.38 -32.04 -2.85
CA ASP A 301 -17.24 -30.95 -3.35
C ASP A 301 -16.75 -30.41 -4.72
N GLY A 302 -15.56 -30.84 -5.17
CA GLY A 302 -14.90 -30.40 -6.41
C GLY A 302 -15.64 -30.79 -7.69
N GLU A 303 -16.56 -31.75 -7.62
CA GLU A 303 -17.44 -32.09 -8.74
C GLU A 303 -18.54 -31.03 -8.98
N VAL A 304 -18.83 -30.17 -8.00
CA VAL A 304 -19.91 -29.16 -8.09
C VAL A 304 -19.39 -27.75 -8.40
N ILE A 305 -18.12 -27.44 -8.11
CA ILE A 305 -17.58 -26.06 -8.17
C ILE A 305 -16.91 -25.72 -9.51
N ALA A 306 -16.64 -26.68 -10.39
CA ALA A 306 -16.07 -26.44 -11.72
C ALA A 306 -16.93 -25.57 -12.67
N ASN A 307 -18.14 -25.18 -12.27
CA ASN A 307 -19.09 -24.42 -13.09
C ASN A 307 -19.36 -22.97 -12.66
N ILE A 308 -18.70 -22.44 -11.62
CA ILE A 308 -18.90 -21.04 -11.22
C ILE A 308 -17.58 -20.28 -11.41
N GLY A 309 -17.52 -19.63 -12.57
CA GLY A 309 -16.35 -18.92 -13.09
C GLY A 309 -15.82 -17.82 -12.17
N ALA A 310 -14.52 -17.61 -12.32
CA ALA A 310 -13.71 -16.60 -11.69
C ALA A 310 -14.29 -15.18 -11.84
N SER A 311 -14.68 -14.57 -10.73
CA SER A 311 -14.73 -13.11 -10.63
C SER A 311 -14.23 -12.64 -9.26
N ASP A 312 -13.32 -11.70 -9.32
CA ASP A 312 -12.27 -11.32 -8.37
C ASP A 312 -12.75 -10.33 -7.28
N THR A 313 -13.80 -10.67 -6.53
CA THR A 313 -14.38 -9.73 -5.53
C THR A 313 -14.77 -10.32 -4.16
N SER A 314 -14.43 -11.57 -3.84
CA SER A 314 -15.01 -12.24 -2.65
C SER A 314 -14.20 -12.21 -1.35
N ILE A 315 -13.05 -11.53 -1.28
CA ILE A 315 -12.23 -11.54 -0.04
C ILE A 315 -12.93 -10.81 1.11
N VAL A 316 -13.76 -9.80 0.83
CA VAL A 316 -14.51 -9.05 1.87
C VAL A 316 -15.63 -9.91 2.50
N ASP A 317 -16.11 -10.92 1.77
CA ASP A 317 -17.25 -11.73 2.21
C ASP A 317 -16.84 -12.92 3.10
N PHE A 318 -15.55 -13.28 3.11
CA PHE A 318 -15.06 -14.38 3.94
C PHE A 318 -15.17 -14.08 5.44
N SER A 319 -14.72 -12.89 5.86
CA SER A 319 -14.76 -12.47 7.27
C SER A 319 -16.20 -12.35 7.77
N ALA A 320 -17.09 -11.78 6.95
CA ALA A 320 -18.51 -11.67 7.27
C ALA A 320 -19.16 -13.06 7.38
N ARG A 321 -18.92 -13.96 6.43
CA ARG A 321 -19.42 -15.34 6.48
C ARG A 321 -18.87 -16.15 7.65
N LEU A 322 -17.62 -15.92 8.06
CA LEU A 322 -17.01 -16.62 9.20
C LEU A 322 -17.60 -16.14 10.53
N ILE A 323 -17.86 -14.83 10.66
CA ILE A 323 -18.57 -14.24 11.81
C ILE A 323 -20.01 -14.76 11.84
N ASP A 324 -20.74 -14.69 10.73
CA ASP A 324 -22.13 -15.20 10.64
C ASP A 324 -22.23 -16.69 10.94
N LYS A 325 -21.27 -17.49 10.45
CA LYS A 325 -21.23 -18.93 10.72
C LYS A 325 -20.95 -19.21 12.20
N LYS A 326 -20.08 -18.45 12.85
CA LYS A 326 -19.80 -18.56 14.29
C LYS A 326 -21.00 -18.14 15.14
N VAL A 327 -21.66 -17.03 14.80
CA VAL A 327 -22.90 -16.57 15.46
C VAL A 327 -24.01 -17.60 15.29
N LYS A 328 -24.08 -18.27 14.13
CA LYS A 328 -25.08 -19.29 13.82
C LYS A 328 -24.77 -20.69 14.36
N GLU A 329 -23.53 -20.98 14.77
CA GLU A 329 -23.14 -22.25 15.41
C GLU A 329 -23.30 -22.25 16.94
N ASP A 330 -23.64 -21.12 17.57
CA ASP A 330 -23.94 -21.02 19.02
C ASP A 330 -25.44 -20.94 19.45
N PRO A 331 -26.48 -21.31 18.66
CA PRO A 331 -27.87 -21.29 19.14
C PRO A 331 -28.24 -22.51 20.00
N GLY A 332 -27.27 -23.33 20.40
CA GLY A 332 -27.50 -24.65 21.02
C GLY A 332 -27.93 -24.67 22.48
N ASP A 333 -27.72 -23.61 23.27
CA ASP A 333 -28.00 -23.63 24.73
C ASP A 333 -28.82 -22.44 25.27
N ALA A 334 -29.09 -21.42 24.46
CA ALA A 334 -29.86 -20.24 24.91
C ALA A 334 -31.38 -20.33 24.67
N ALA A 335 -31.84 -21.23 23.78
CA ALA A 335 -33.24 -21.28 23.37
C ALA A 335 -34.11 -22.29 24.18
N ALA A 336 -33.55 -23.02 25.13
CA ALA A 336 -34.23 -24.17 25.76
C ALA A 336 -34.90 -23.91 27.13
N SER A 337 -34.95 -22.69 27.69
CA SER A 337 -35.62 -22.50 28.99
C SER A 337 -36.23 -21.12 29.29
N ALA A 338 -36.91 -20.51 28.32
CA ALA A 338 -37.72 -19.30 28.57
C ALA A 338 -39.15 -19.63 29.07
N LEU A 339 -39.32 -20.64 29.93
CA LEU A 339 -40.61 -20.83 30.61
C LEU A 339 -40.79 -19.70 31.65
N PRO A 340 -41.91 -18.96 31.63
CA PRO A 340 -42.18 -17.93 32.61
C PRO A 340 -42.26 -18.55 34.01
N VAL A 341 -41.60 -17.91 34.97
CA VAL A 341 -41.57 -18.36 36.37
C VAL A 341 -42.85 -17.88 37.05
N ASP A 342 -43.57 -18.77 37.72
CA ASP A 342 -44.75 -18.41 38.50
C ASP A 342 -44.35 -17.53 39.70
N PRO A 343 -44.83 -16.28 39.80
CA PRO A 343 -44.43 -15.35 40.85
C PRO A 343 -44.80 -15.83 42.27
N LEU A 344 -45.88 -16.61 42.44
CA LEU A 344 -46.27 -17.19 43.74
C LEU A 344 -45.26 -18.24 44.20
N SER A 345 -44.89 -19.15 43.30
CA SER A 345 -43.86 -20.15 43.53
C SER A 345 -42.49 -19.53 43.85
N LEU A 346 -42.13 -18.44 43.16
CA LEU A 346 -40.89 -17.71 43.41
C LEU A 346 -40.91 -17.02 44.78
N SER A 347 -41.99 -16.31 45.12
CA SER A 347 -42.14 -15.69 46.45
C SER A 347 -42.08 -16.71 47.58
N SER A 348 -42.63 -17.92 47.37
CA SER A 348 -42.54 -19.02 48.34
C SER A 348 -41.09 -19.40 48.62
N LEU A 349 -40.26 -19.61 47.58
CA LEU A 349 -38.85 -19.96 47.76
C LEU A 349 -38.01 -18.81 48.36
N LEU A 350 -38.29 -17.57 47.96
CA LEU A 350 -37.62 -16.38 48.53
C LEU A 350 -37.94 -16.22 50.02
N SER A 351 -39.19 -16.47 50.43
CA SER A 351 -39.62 -16.38 51.83
C SER A 351 -38.96 -17.43 52.73
N GLN A 352 -38.50 -18.55 52.15
CA GLN A 352 -37.74 -19.59 52.84
C GLN A 352 -36.23 -19.27 52.92
N GLY A 353 -35.80 -18.14 52.36
CA GLY A 353 -34.42 -17.65 52.44
C GLY A 353 -33.52 -18.03 51.27
N PHE A 354 -34.07 -18.61 50.19
CA PHE A 354 -33.27 -18.89 48.99
C PHE A 354 -33.06 -17.63 48.14
N GLU A 355 -31.90 -17.51 47.51
CA GLU A 355 -31.60 -16.38 46.61
C GLU A 355 -32.42 -16.45 45.30
N GLU A 356 -32.78 -15.28 44.78
CA GLU A 356 -33.68 -15.15 43.63
C GLU A 356 -33.16 -15.80 42.35
N GLY A 357 -31.85 -15.71 42.11
CA GLY A 357 -31.21 -16.31 40.93
C GLY A 357 -31.34 -17.84 40.89
N PRO A 358 -30.81 -18.56 41.91
CA PRO A 358 -30.98 -20.01 42.04
C PRO A 358 -32.45 -20.45 42.07
N ALA A 359 -33.32 -19.73 42.78
CA ALA A 359 -34.74 -20.05 42.86
C ALA A 359 -35.45 -19.96 41.50
N ARG A 360 -35.20 -18.90 40.71
CA ARG A 360 -35.73 -18.80 39.33
C ARG A 360 -35.20 -19.92 38.43
N LYS A 361 -33.93 -20.30 38.57
CA LYS A 361 -33.34 -21.40 37.79
C LYS A 361 -33.97 -22.74 38.14
N ALA A 362 -34.15 -23.03 39.44
CA ALA A 362 -34.79 -24.24 39.94
C ALA A 362 -36.24 -24.36 39.44
N LEU A 363 -37.02 -23.29 39.54
CA LEU A 363 -38.40 -23.26 39.07
C LEU A 363 -38.49 -23.46 37.55
N ARG A 364 -37.60 -22.86 36.75
CA ARG A 364 -37.56 -23.12 35.31
C ARG A 364 -37.24 -24.58 34.99
N LYS A 365 -36.30 -25.18 35.73
CA LYS A 365 -35.85 -26.56 35.54
C LYS A 365 -36.94 -27.57 35.89
N HIS A 366 -37.73 -27.28 36.90
CA HIS A 366 -38.80 -28.14 37.41
C HIS A 366 -40.20 -27.67 37.00
N GLN A 367 -40.32 -26.87 35.94
CA GLN A 367 -41.60 -26.44 35.37
C GLN A 367 -42.56 -25.79 36.39
N ASN A 368 -42.02 -24.94 37.26
CA ASN A 368 -42.71 -24.27 38.37
C ASN A 368 -43.25 -25.20 39.48
N ASP A 369 -42.78 -26.45 39.58
CA ASP A 369 -43.01 -27.29 40.75
C ASP A 369 -42.14 -26.80 41.92
N THR A 370 -42.76 -26.20 42.92
CA THR A 370 -42.09 -25.64 44.10
C THR A 370 -41.39 -26.69 44.94
N GLN A 371 -41.94 -27.90 45.04
CA GLN A 371 -41.39 -28.95 45.88
C GLN A 371 -40.14 -29.55 45.23
N ALA A 372 -40.20 -29.82 43.92
CA ALA A 372 -39.04 -30.29 43.17
C ALA A 372 -37.94 -29.22 43.06
N ALA A 373 -38.31 -27.94 42.93
CA ALA A 373 -37.37 -26.82 42.95
C ALA A 373 -36.67 -26.68 44.32
N LEU A 374 -37.41 -26.87 45.41
CA LEU A 374 -36.89 -26.83 46.78
C LEU A 374 -35.94 -28.02 47.04
N ASP A 375 -36.33 -29.24 46.66
CA ASP A 375 -35.47 -30.43 46.77
C ASP A 375 -34.18 -30.26 45.96
N TRP A 376 -34.26 -29.63 44.78
CA TRP A 376 -33.09 -29.32 43.98
C TRP A 376 -32.20 -28.22 44.60
N LEU A 377 -32.78 -27.22 45.26
CA LEU A 377 -32.01 -26.18 45.95
C LEU A 377 -31.29 -26.73 47.18
N ILE A 378 -31.91 -27.67 47.92
CA ILE A 378 -31.32 -28.25 49.13
C ILE A 378 -30.28 -29.31 48.79
N ASN A 379 -30.59 -30.24 47.88
CA ASN A 379 -29.75 -31.41 47.60
C ASN A 379 -28.98 -31.31 46.28
N GLY A 380 -29.53 -30.60 45.30
CA GLY A 380 -29.01 -30.55 43.93
C GLY A 380 -27.85 -29.57 43.70
N GLN A 381 -27.65 -28.57 44.58
CA GLN A 381 -26.52 -27.64 44.45
C GLN A 381 -25.17 -28.34 44.68
N VAL A 382 -25.08 -29.27 45.62
CA VAL A 382 -23.83 -30.00 45.91
C VAL A 382 -23.43 -30.88 44.72
N GLU A 383 -24.37 -31.58 44.09
CA GLU A 383 -24.09 -32.37 42.89
C GLU A 383 -23.76 -31.51 41.65
N GLU A 384 -24.42 -30.37 41.46
CA GLU A 384 -24.07 -29.46 40.35
C GLU A 384 -22.71 -28.79 40.58
N ASP A 385 -22.36 -28.47 41.83
CA ASP A 385 -21.05 -27.89 42.17
C ASP A 385 -19.93 -28.93 42.13
N GLU A 386 -20.19 -30.20 42.48
CA GLU A 386 -19.25 -31.30 42.27
C GLU A 386 -19.07 -31.61 40.78
N LYS A 387 -20.15 -31.59 39.97
CA LYS A 387 -20.05 -31.70 38.51
C LYS A 387 -19.32 -30.49 37.90
N ARG A 388 -19.52 -29.28 38.42
CA ARG A 388 -18.78 -28.07 37.99
C ARG A 388 -17.31 -28.14 38.39
N LYS A 389 -16.98 -28.63 39.59
CA LYS A 389 -15.60 -28.86 40.04
C LYS A 389 -14.89 -29.95 39.24
N GLN A 390 -15.58 -31.05 38.92
CA GLN A 390 -15.04 -32.09 38.02
C GLN A 390 -14.81 -31.58 36.59
N VAL A 391 -15.60 -30.59 36.12
CA VAL A 391 -15.43 -29.96 34.81
C VAL A 391 -14.41 -28.81 34.83
N SER A 392 -14.11 -28.21 35.98
CA SER A 392 -13.11 -27.14 36.11
C SER A 392 -11.69 -27.65 36.40
N ASP A 393 -11.55 -28.80 37.06
CA ASP A 393 -10.23 -29.38 37.41
C ASP A 393 -9.72 -30.40 36.37
N GLY A 394 -10.61 -30.85 35.48
CA GLY A 394 -10.22 -31.46 34.21
C GLY A 394 -10.07 -30.38 33.16
N VAL A 395 -8.86 -30.20 32.62
CA VAL A 395 -8.61 -29.39 31.42
C VAL A 395 -9.72 -29.64 30.41
N ARG A 396 -10.65 -28.70 30.27
CA ARG A 396 -11.81 -28.82 29.38
C ARG A 396 -11.27 -28.94 27.97
N MET A 397 -11.13 -30.17 27.50
CA MET A 397 -10.71 -30.46 26.13
C MET A 397 -11.64 -29.70 25.19
N PRO A 398 -11.11 -28.74 24.40
CA PRO A 398 -11.92 -27.94 23.50
C PRO A 398 -12.76 -28.84 22.59
N THR A 399 -13.97 -28.40 22.28
CA THR A 399 -14.96 -29.17 21.51
C THR A 399 -14.41 -29.64 20.15
N THR A 400 -13.48 -28.89 19.56
CA THR A 400 -12.66 -29.24 18.40
C THR A 400 -11.80 -30.48 18.63
N VAL A 401 -11.05 -30.56 19.74
CA VAL A 401 -10.20 -31.72 20.04
C VAL A 401 -11.02 -32.97 20.32
N LYS A 402 -12.16 -32.84 21.05
CA LYS A 402 -13.10 -33.95 21.23
C LYS A 402 -13.69 -34.43 19.91
N ARG A 403 -13.99 -33.52 18.98
CA ARG A 403 -14.49 -33.83 17.64
C ARG A 403 -13.44 -34.57 16.81
N VAL A 404 -12.20 -34.08 16.80
CA VAL A 404 -11.06 -34.71 16.09
C VAL A 404 -10.74 -36.09 16.66
N GLN A 405 -10.73 -36.25 17.99
CA GLN A 405 -10.53 -37.56 18.62
C GLN A 405 -11.67 -38.54 18.31
N LYS A 406 -12.92 -38.06 18.32
CA LYS A 406 -14.09 -38.88 17.93
C LYS A 406 -14.03 -39.30 16.47
N LEU A 407 -13.61 -38.42 15.57
CA LEU A 407 -13.41 -38.70 14.14
C LEU A 407 -12.25 -39.69 13.90
N LYS A 408 -11.10 -39.51 14.56
CA LYS A 408 -9.98 -40.47 14.52
C LYS A 408 -10.41 -41.85 15.03
N ALA A 409 -11.19 -41.92 16.10
CA ALA A 409 -11.74 -43.17 16.61
C ALA A 409 -12.72 -43.81 15.62
N MET A 410 -13.57 -43.01 14.98
CA MET A 410 -14.52 -43.50 13.97
C MET A 410 -13.81 -44.04 12.72
N ARG A 411 -12.73 -43.39 12.26
CA ARG A 411 -11.89 -43.88 11.15
C ARG A 411 -11.20 -45.20 11.49
N ARG A 412 -10.61 -45.34 12.69
CA ARG A 412 -10.02 -46.60 13.15
C ARG A 412 -11.05 -47.73 13.22
N ALA A 413 -12.29 -47.41 13.61
CA ALA A 413 -13.38 -48.37 13.62
C ALA A 413 -13.83 -48.77 12.20
N GLN A 414 -13.85 -47.82 11.25
CA GLN A 414 -14.15 -48.13 9.84
C GLN A 414 -13.06 -48.98 9.18
N GLN A 415 -11.79 -48.66 9.40
CA GLN A 415 -10.67 -49.46 8.88
C GLN A 415 -10.69 -50.89 9.42
N LYS A 416 -10.90 -51.07 10.73
CA LYS A 416 -11.06 -52.41 11.31
C LYS A 416 -12.24 -53.18 10.73
N LYS A 417 -13.38 -52.52 10.50
CA LYS A 417 -14.54 -53.16 9.86
C LYS A 417 -14.26 -53.57 8.42
N GLN A 418 -13.46 -52.79 7.70
CA GLN A 418 -13.08 -53.10 6.32
C GLN A 418 -12.09 -54.27 6.28
N GLU A 419 -11.07 -54.27 7.14
CA GLU A 419 -10.14 -55.39 7.31
C GLU A 419 -10.85 -56.69 7.75
N GLU A 420 -11.84 -56.61 8.64
CA GLU A 420 -12.65 -57.76 9.05
C GLU A 420 -13.51 -58.29 7.91
N LYS A 421 -14.04 -57.40 7.05
CA LYS A 421 -14.82 -57.77 5.88
C LYS A 421 -13.94 -58.45 4.82
N GLU A 422 -12.77 -57.89 4.52
CA GLU A 422 -11.80 -58.48 3.59
C GLU A 422 -11.29 -59.84 4.10
N ARG A 423 -11.11 -60.00 5.42
CA ARG A 423 -10.70 -61.28 6.02
C ARG A 423 -11.82 -62.33 6.05
N ALA A 424 -13.08 -61.89 6.05
CA ALA A 424 -14.24 -62.79 5.92
C ALA A 424 -14.40 -63.24 4.47
N GLU A 425 -14.28 -62.31 3.51
CA GLU A 425 -14.38 -62.60 2.07
C GLU A 425 -13.20 -63.47 1.59
N GLY A 426 -11.98 -63.26 2.12
CA GLY A 426 -10.80 -64.08 1.77
C GLY A 426 -10.74 -65.47 2.40
N LYS A 427 -11.74 -65.90 3.19
CA LYS A 427 -11.80 -67.25 3.79
C LYS A 427 -12.70 -68.23 3.04
N ASP A 428 -13.53 -67.74 2.12
CA ASP A 428 -14.45 -68.59 1.36
C ASP A 428 -13.80 -69.18 0.09
N ASP A 429 -12.61 -68.70 -0.32
CA ASP A 429 -11.91 -69.16 -1.53
C ASP A 429 -10.97 -70.39 -1.32
N ASP A 430 -10.78 -70.88 -0.09
CA ASP A 430 -9.83 -71.97 0.23
C ASP A 430 -10.53 -73.31 0.58
N SER A 431 -11.80 -73.52 0.18
CA SER A 431 -12.58 -74.72 0.53
C SER A 431 -12.96 -75.66 -0.61
N ASP A 432 -12.38 -75.50 -1.80
CA ASP A 432 -12.48 -76.46 -2.91
C ASP A 432 -11.07 -76.85 -3.42
N GLU A 433 -10.34 -77.68 -2.66
CA GLU A 433 -9.27 -78.55 -3.18
C GLU A 433 -9.17 -79.89 -2.43
#